data_AF-A0A2K5XNL2-F1
#
_entry.id   AF-A0A2K5XNL2-F1
#
_cell.length_a   1.000
_cell.length_b   1.000
_cell.length_c   1.000
_cell.angle_alpha   90.00
_cell.angle_beta   90.00
_cell.angle_gamma   90.00
#
_symmetry.space_group_name_H-M   'P 1'
#
loop_
_entity.id
_entity.type
_entity.pdbx_description
1 polymer ?
#
loop_
_entity_poly.entity_id
_entity_poly.type
_entity_poly.pdbx_seq_one_letter_code
_entity_poly.pdbx_strand_id
1 'polypeptide(L)'
;MGVATAPPPPTTSKTLQKQYLEAVGAYQYVLTFLFMGPFFSLLVFVLLFTSLWTFSVVYLVWLYVDWDTPNQGGRHSEWIRNQAIWRQLRDYYPVKLVKTAELPPDQNYVLGAHPHGIMCTGFLCNFSTESNGFSQLFPGLRPRLAVLAGLFYLPVYRDYIMSFGLCPVSRQSLDFILSQPQLGQAVVIMVGGAHEALYSVPGEHCLTLQKRKGFVRAQGKLWGPRFHLPHLHLGL
;
A
#
# COMPACT_ATOMS: atom_id res chain seq x y z
N MET A 1 -24.18 -27.97 34.72
CA MET A 1 -23.28 -28.30 33.60
C MET A 1 -22.34 -27.12 33.43
N GLY A 2 -21.08 -27.26 33.88
CA GLY A 2 -20.08 -26.21 33.75
C GLY A 2 -19.60 -26.13 32.30
N VAL A 3 -19.72 -24.96 31.68
CA VAL A 3 -19.12 -24.69 30.37
C VAL A 3 -17.61 -24.67 30.58
N ALA A 4 -16.92 -25.68 30.06
CA ALA A 4 -15.47 -25.73 30.05
C ALA A 4 -14.97 -24.57 29.19
N THR A 5 -14.44 -23.53 29.83
CA THR A 5 -13.66 -22.48 29.18
C THR A 5 -12.42 -23.11 28.59
N ALA A 6 -12.31 -23.09 27.26
CA ALA A 6 -11.10 -23.51 26.57
C ALA A 6 -9.89 -22.72 27.14
N PRO A 7 -8.75 -23.38 27.38
CA PRO A 7 -7.56 -22.68 27.87
C PRO A 7 -7.15 -21.60 26.85
N PRO A 8 -6.66 -20.44 27.33
CA PRO A 8 -6.16 -19.40 26.44
C PRO A 8 -5.07 -20.00 25.54
N PRO A 9 -5.01 -19.63 24.25
CA PRO A 9 -4.00 -20.14 23.35
C PRO A 9 -2.60 -19.86 23.93
N PRO A 10 -1.67 -20.81 23.84
CA PRO A 10 -0.34 -20.64 24.42
C PRO A 10 0.32 -19.42 23.79
N THR A 11 0.62 -18.41 24.60
CA THR A 11 1.47 -17.27 24.22
C THR A 11 2.86 -17.82 23.98
N THR A 12 3.17 -18.17 22.74
CA THR A 12 4.52 -18.55 22.35
C THR A 12 5.40 -17.30 22.52
N SER A 13 6.17 -17.25 23.60
CA SER A 13 7.08 -16.13 23.83
C SER A 13 8.10 -16.10 22.69
N LYS A 14 8.11 -15.01 21.92
CA LYS A 14 9.09 -14.82 20.84
C LYS A 14 10.49 -14.77 21.46
N THR A 15 11.48 -15.29 20.75
CA THR A 15 12.88 -15.15 21.17
C THR A 15 13.27 -13.66 21.15
N LEU A 16 14.20 -13.25 22.03
CA LEU A 16 14.68 -11.87 22.09
C LEU A 16 15.25 -11.39 20.75
N GLN A 17 15.96 -12.28 20.05
CA GLN A 17 16.49 -12.01 18.70
C GLN A 17 15.35 -11.73 17.70
N LYS A 18 14.26 -12.50 17.73
CA LYS A 18 13.11 -12.29 16.85
C LYS A 18 12.45 -10.95 17.14
N GLN A 19 12.23 -10.62 18.41
CA GLN A 19 11.67 -9.32 18.82
C GLN A 19 12.55 -8.15 18.35
N TYR A 20 13.87 -8.28 18.45
CA TYR A 20 14.80 -7.27 17.97
C TYR A 20 14.71 -7.07 16.45
N LEU A 21 14.69 -8.15 15.67
CA LEU A 21 14.56 -8.08 14.20
C LEU A 21 13.22 -7.48 13.76
N GLU A 22 12.12 -7.82 14.45
CA GLU A 22 10.80 -7.22 14.25
C GLU A 22 10.81 -5.72 14.51
N ALA A 23 11.41 -5.29 15.63
CA ALA A 23 11.55 -3.89 15.96
C ALA A 23 12.40 -3.15 14.91
N VAL A 24 13.53 -3.72 14.49
CA VAL A 24 14.37 -3.15 13.42
C VAL A 24 13.58 -2.97 12.12
N GLY A 25 12.76 -3.96 11.73
CA GLY A 25 11.88 -3.83 10.55
C GLY A 25 10.85 -2.72 10.69
N ALA A 26 10.21 -2.60 11.85
CA ALA A 26 9.27 -1.51 12.14
C ALA A 26 9.95 -0.14 12.09
N TYR A 27 11.10 0.02 12.75
CA TYR A 27 11.86 1.28 12.72
C TYR A 27 12.36 1.61 11.32
N GLN A 28 12.90 0.64 10.58
CA GLN A 28 13.34 0.84 9.20
C GLN A 28 12.19 1.34 8.33
N TYR A 29 11.00 0.75 8.46
CA TYR A 29 9.82 1.20 7.74
C TYR A 29 9.40 2.63 8.09
N VAL A 30 9.29 2.95 9.39
CA VAL A 30 8.91 4.28 9.88
C VAL A 30 9.92 5.35 9.42
N LEU A 31 11.21 5.07 9.57
CA LEU A 31 12.28 5.99 9.16
C LEU A 31 12.28 6.21 7.64
N THR A 32 12.05 5.15 6.87
CA THR A 32 11.97 5.24 5.41
C THR A 32 10.78 6.11 5.00
N PHE A 33 9.61 5.88 5.59
CA PHE A 33 8.40 6.65 5.31
C PHE A 33 8.56 8.14 5.62
N LEU A 34 9.19 8.49 6.75
CA LEU A 34 9.32 9.88 7.20
C LEU A 34 10.47 10.63 6.53
N PHE A 35 11.63 10.01 6.37
CA PHE A 35 12.87 10.73 6.08
C PHE A 35 13.37 10.53 4.65
N MET A 36 13.05 9.43 3.97
CA MET A 36 13.63 9.12 2.66
C MET A 36 13.33 10.22 1.62
N GLY A 37 12.07 10.60 1.48
CA GLY A 37 11.65 11.64 0.54
C GLY A 37 12.32 12.99 0.79
N PRO A 38 12.19 13.59 1.99
CA PRO A 38 12.85 14.86 2.33
C PRO A 38 14.37 14.81 2.18
N PHE A 39 15.00 13.72 2.62
CA PHE A 39 16.45 13.53 2.53
C PHE A 39 16.94 13.55 1.07
N PHE A 40 16.35 12.74 0.19
CA PHE A 40 16.75 12.70 -1.22
C PHE A 40 16.38 13.97 -1.97
N SER A 41 15.29 14.64 -1.61
CA SER A 41 14.93 15.95 -2.15
C SER A 41 16.01 17.00 -1.83
N LEU A 42 16.40 17.07 -0.55
CA LEU A 42 17.45 17.97 -0.11
C LEU A 42 18.80 17.61 -0.74
N LEU A 43 19.12 16.33 -0.85
CA LEU A 43 20.37 15.85 -1.47
C LEU A 43 20.46 16.29 -2.93
N VAL A 44 19.42 16.03 -3.74
CA VAL A 44 19.37 16.45 -5.15
C VAL A 44 19.52 17.97 -5.26
N PHE A 45 18.85 18.72 -4.38
CA PHE A 45 18.94 20.18 -4.35
C PHE A 45 20.34 20.68 -3.99
N VAL A 46 20.96 20.17 -2.92
CA VAL A 46 22.30 20.58 -2.48
C VAL A 46 23.34 20.24 -3.54
N LEU A 47 23.26 19.05 -4.15
CA LEU A 47 24.23 18.62 -5.16
C LEU A 47 24.27 19.56 -6.39
N LEU A 48 23.17 20.25 -6.73
CA LEU A 48 23.15 21.25 -7.80
C LEU A 48 24.12 22.43 -7.55
N PHE A 49 24.42 22.72 -6.29
CA PHE A 49 25.34 23.81 -5.90
C PHE A 49 26.77 23.31 -5.61
N THR A 50 27.07 22.05 -5.94
CA THR A 50 28.40 21.45 -5.74
C THR A 50 29.05 21.07 -7.07
N SER A 51 30.31 20.63 -7.05
CA SER A 51 30.98 20.07 -8.23
C SER A 51 30.29 18.81 -8.79
N LEU A 52 29.38 18.19 -8.02
CA LEU A 52 28.62 17.00 -8.39
C LEU A 52 27.26 17.30 -9.07
N TRP A 53 27.01 18.55 -9.48
CA TRP A 53 25.73 19.00 -10.05
C TRP A 53 25.25 18.17 -11.25
N THR A 54 26.17 17.59 -12.03
CA THR A 54 25.86 16.76 -13.19
C THR A 54 24.96 15.58 -12.82
N PHE A 55 25.16 14.96 -11.65
CA PHE A 55 24.30 13.87 -11.19
C PHE A 55 22.87 14.32 -10.94
N SER A 56 22.68 15.49 -10.31
CA SER A 56 21.36 16.07 -10.10
C SER A 56 20.68 16.42 -11.41
N VAL A 57 21.40 17.02 -12.37
CA VAL A 57 20.81 17.39 -13.67
C VAL A 57 20.41 16.15 -14.47
N VAL A 58 21.27 15.14 -14.55
CA VAL A 58 20.94 13.86 -15.21
C VAL A 58 19.71 13.23 -14.56
N TYR A 59 19.64 13.21 -13.22
CA TYR A 59 18.48 12.67 -12.51
C TYR A 59 17.20 13.49 -12.75
N LEU A 60 17.28 14.83 -12.75
CA LEU A 60 16.11 15.69 -13.01
C LEU A 60 15.62 15.58 -14.46
N VAL A 61 16.52 15.42 -15.43
CA VAL A 61 16.15 15.12 -16.82
C VAL A 61 15.43 13.78 -16.91
N TRP A 62 15.94 12.74 -16.24
CA TRP A 62 15.25 11.47 -16.11
C TRP A 62 13.87 11.65 -15.45
N LEU A 63 13.77 12.40 -14.36
CA LEU A 63 12.51 12.67 -13.65
C LEU A 63 11.45 13.31 -14.56
N TYR A 64 11.89 14.23 -15.43
CA TYR A 64 11.06 14.92 -16.40
C TYR A 64 10.57 13.98 -17.51
N VAL A 65 11.46 13.19 -18.10
CA VAL A 65 11.10 12.18 -19.10
C VAL A 65 10.16 11.13 -18.51
N ASP A 66 10.38 10.76 -17.25
CA ASP A 66 9.64 9.73 -16.54
C ASP A 66 8.38 10.25 -15.82
N TRP A 67 7.98 11.50 -16.04
CA TRP A 67 6.99 12.20 -15.21
C TRP A 67 5.66 11.46 -15.06
N ASP A 68 5.15 10.86 -16.15
CA ASP A 68 3.83 10.23 -16.17
C ASP A 68 3.82 8.76 -15.70
N THR A 69 4.97 8.14 -15.50
CA THR A 69 5.08 6.72 -15.13
C THR A 69 4.26 6.32 -13.89
N PRO A 70 4.18 7.14 -12.81
CA PRO A 70 3.29 6.84 -11.69
C PRO A 70 1.82 6.66 -12.09
N ASN A 71 1.32 7.47 -13.03
CA ASN A 71 -0.06 7.37 -13.54
C ASN A 71 -0.24 6.23 -14.54
N GLN A 72 0.84 5.59 -14.97
CA GLN A 72 0.83 4.49 -15.94
C GLN A 72 1.11 3.13 -15.27
N GLY A 73 0.80 3.01 -13.97
CA GLY A 73 0.99 1.78 -13.20
C GLY A 73 2.39 1.60 -12.61
N GLY A 74 3.29 2.57 -12.74
CA GLY A 74 4.60 2.54 -12.07
C GLY A 74 5.49 1.37 -12.48
N ARG A 75 6.42 1.00 -11.59
CA ARG A 75 7.44 -0.03 -11.83
C ARG A 75 7.45 -1.08 -10.74
N HIS A 76 6.55 -2.04 -10.82
CA HIS A 76 6.46 -3.12 -9.85
C HIS A 76 7.74 -3.97 -9.80
N SER A 77 8.26 -4.27 -8.61
CA SER A 77 9.47 -5.08 -8.43
C SER A 77 9.22 -6.28 -7.52
N GLU A 78 9.18 -7.48 -8.10
CA GLU A 78 9.03 -8.71 -7.30
C GLU A 78 10.17 -8.90 -6.29
N TRP A 79 11.38 -8.44 -6.62
CA TRP A 79 12.51 -8.54 -5.69
C TRP A 79 12.26 -7.73 -4.42
N ILE A 80 11.80 -6.48 -4.55
CA ILE A 80 11.45 -5.65 -3.39
C ILE A 80 10.33 -6.30 -2.59
N ARG A 81 9.25 -6.76 -3.24
CA ARG A 81 8.07 -7.34 -2.57
C ARG A 81 8.37 -8.59 -1.75
N ASN A 82 9.39 -9.35 -2.13
CA ASN A 82 9.75 -10.63 -1.51
C ASN A 82 10.84 -10.51 -0.42
N GLN A 83 11.33 -9.29 -0.11
CA GLN A 83 12.36 -9.11 0.91
C GLN A 83 11.92 -9.59 2.30
N ALA A 84 12.87 -10.13 3.06
CA ALA A 84 12.62 -10.73 4.37
C ALA A 84 12.16 -9.72 5.43
N ILE A 85 12.49 -8.45 5.27
CA ILE A 85 12.16 -7.39 6.22
C ILE A 85 10.64 -7.18 6.35
N TRP A 86 9.89 -7.43 5.28
CA TRP A 86 8.42 -7.33 5.29
C TRP A 86 7.77 -8.39 6.17
N ARG A 87 8.38 -9.57 6.29
CA ARG A 87 7.93 -10.61 7.23
C ARG A 87 8.14 -10.17 8.68
N GLN A 88 9.23 -9.45 8.96
CA GLN A 88 9.49 -8.89 10.29
C GLN A 88 8.48 -7.78 10.62
N LEU A 89 8.21 -6.88 9.67
CA LEU A 89 7.22 -5.81 9.81
C LEU A 89 5.81 -6.38 10.05
N ARG A 90 5.41 -7.40 9.29
CA ARG A 90 4.15 -8.14 9.47
C ARG A 90 4.05 -8.72 10.88
N ASP A 91 5.08 -9.43 11.33
CA ASP A 91 5.08 -10.13 12.62
C ASP A 91 5.12 -9.17 13.82
N TYR A 92 5.67 -7.96 13.64
CA TYR A 92 5.67 -6.88 14.64
C TYR A 92 4.26 -6.33 14.90
N TYR A 93 3.47 -6.09 13.83
CA TYR A 93 2.09 -5.55 13.89
C TYR A 93 0.99 -6.63 13.73
N PRO A 94 1.27 -7.88 14.13
CA PRO A 94 0.56 -9.11 13.74
C PRO A 94 -0.36 -9.09 12.50
N VAL A 95 0.06 -8.47 11.39
CA VAL A 95 -0.82 -8.23 10.23
C VAL A 95 -1.16 -9.55 9.54
N LYS A 96 -2.45 -9.80 9.30
CA LYS A 96 -2.94 -10.99 8.58
C LYS A 96 -3.77 -10.60 7.36
N LEU A 97 -3.66 -11.41 6.31
CA LEU A 97 -4.56 -11.39 5.16
C LEU A 97 -5.51 -12.59 5.26
N VAL A 98 -6.80 -12.34 5.46
CA VAL A 98 -7.83 -13.38 5.53
C VAL A 98 -8.67 -13.32 4.27
N LYS A 99 -8.67 -14.41 3.49
CA LYS A 99 -9.51 -14.55 2.30
C LYS A 99 -10.93 -14.91 2.72
N THR A 100 -11.88 -14.02 2.42
CA THR A 100 -13.31 -14.20 2.73
C THR A 100 -14.16 -14.51 1.51
N ALA A 101 -13.66 -14.22 0.32
CA ALA A 101 -14.35 -14.47 -0.94
C ALA A 101 -13.34 -14.87 -2.03
N GLU A 102 -13.83 -15.63 -3.00
CA GLU A 102 -13.10 -15.88 -4.24
C GLU A 102 -13.14 -14.64 -5.13
N LEU A 103 -11.99 -14.28 -5.69
CA LEU A 103 -11.86 -13.17 -6.64
C LEU A 103 -11.32 -13.72 -7.97
N PRO A 104 -12.19 -14.07 -8.93
CA PRO A 104 -11.79 -14.52 -10.25
C PRO A 104 -10.82 -13.55 -10.95
N PRO A 105 -9.72 -14.03 -11.55
CA PRO A 105 -8.72 -13.18 -12.20
C PRO A 105 -9.11 -12.71 -13.61
N ASP A 106 -10.29 -13.08 -14.11
CA ASP A 106 -10.86 -12.72 -15.41
C ASP A 106 -11.55 -11.35 -15.42
N GLN A 107 -11.45 -10.60 -14.31
CA GLN A 107 -12.00 -9.25 -14.20
C GLN A 107 -11.11 -8.35 -13.36
N ASN A 108 -11.35 -7.04 -13.47
CA ASN A 108 -10.63 -6.01 -12.71
C ASN A 108 -11.46 -5.59 -11.49
N TYR A 109 -10.78 -5.24 -10.40
CA TYR A 109 -11.38 -4.90 -9.11
C TYR A 109 -10.97 -3.52 -8.62
N VAL A 110 -11.92 -2.87 -7.96
CA VAL A 110 -11.67 -1.69 -7.12
C VAL A 110 -12.06 -2.07 -5.70
N LEU A 111 -11.06 -2.30 -4.85
CA LEU A 111 -11.20 -2.76 -3.48
C LEU A 111 -11.17 -1.57 -2.54
N GLY A 112 -12.18 -1.45 -1.67
CA GLY A 112 -12.20 -0.47 -0.60
C GLY A 112 -11.47 -1.00 0.63
N ALA A 113 -10.60 -0.18 1.24
CA ALA A 113 -9.72 -0.57 2.34
C ALA A 113 -9.87 0.38 3.55
N HIS A 114 -10.07 -0.15 4.76
CA HIS A 114 -10.26 0.59 6.02
C HIS A 114 -9.83 -0.27 7.23
N PRO A 115 -9.34 0.28 8.38
CA PRO A 115 -9.11 1.69 8.72
C PRO A 115 -7.85 2.28 8.09
N HIS A 116 -7.85 3.59 7.81
CA HIS A 116 -6.72 4.29 7.24
C HIS A 116 -5.82 4.88 8.34
N GLY A 117 -4.65 4.29 8.59
CA GLY A 117 -3.58 4.92 9.37
C GLY A 117 -2.60 5.67 8.46
N ILE A 118 -1.89 6.69 8.95
CA ILE A 118 -0.98 7.53 8.13
C ILE A 118 0.03 6.69 7.32
N MET A 119 0.60 5.66 7.92
CA MET A 119 1.61 4.81 7.26
C MET A 119 0.99 3.66 6.47
N CYS A 120 -0.26 3.29 6.71
CA CYS A 120 -0.93 2.21 5.95
C CYS A 120 -0.22 0.84 6.02
N THR A 121 0.50 0.54 7.10
CA THR A 121 1.36 -0.65 7.26
C THR A 121 0.65 -1.94 6.91
N GLY A 122 -0.59 -2.13 7.38
CA GLY A 122 -1.38 -3.31 7.10
C GLY A 122 -1.66 -3.49 5.60
N PHE A 123 -1.98 -2.42 4.89
CA PHE A 123 -2.19 -2.45 3.44
C PHE A 123 -0.91 -2.74 2.68
N LEU A 124 0.21 -2.14 3.11
CA LEU A 124 1.51 -2.40 2.49
C LEU A 124 1.90 -3.88 2.67
N CYS A 125 1.78 -4.43 3.87
CA CYS A 125 2.07 -5.84 4.14
C CYS A 125 1.19 -6.79 3.31
N ASN A 126 -0.09 -6.46 3.11
CA ASN A 126 -1.05 -7.34 2.47
C ASN A 126 -1.14 -7.23 0.95
N PHE A 127 -1.00 -6.01 0.40
CA PHE A 127 -1.24 -5.76 -1.03
C PHE A 127 0.04 -5.35 -1.75
N SER A 128 1.00 -4.75 -1.06
CA SER A 128 2.22 -4.23 -1.69
C SER A 128 3.45 -5.11 -1.51
N THR A 129 3.37 -6.14 -0.66
CA THR A 129 4.46 -7.11 -0.44
C THR A 129 3.91 -8.53 -0.42
N GLU A 130 4.79 -9.53 -0.53
CA GLU A 130 4.42 -10.94 -0.40
C GLU A 130 4.54 -11.45 1.05
N SER A 131 4.56 -10.56 2.04
CA SER A 131 4.69 -10.95 3.46
C SER A 131 3.56 -11.86 3.94
N ASN A 132 2.37 -11.72 3.37
CA ASN A 132 1.19 -12.54 3.62
C ASN A 132 0.77 -13.41 2.42
N GLY A 133 1.64 -13.56 1.41
CA GLY A 133 1.40 -14.44 0.27
C GLY A 133 0.15 -14.06 -0.54
N PHE A 134 -0.04 -12.77 -0.85
CA PHE A 134 -1.19 -12.30 -1.62
C PHE A 134 -1.32 -13.06 -2.94
N SER A 135 -0.21 -13.25 -3.65
CA SER A 135 -0.17 -13.97 -4.92
C SER A 135 -0.61 -15.43 -4.83
N GLN A 136 -0.47 -16.05 -3.65
CA GLN A 136 -0.91 -17.42 -3.38
C GLN A 136 -2.41 -17.48 -3.06
N LEU A 137 -2.92 -16.49 -2.31
CA LEU A 137 -4.33 -16.41 -1.92
C LEU A 137 -5.24 -15.99 -3.09
N PHE A 138 -4.73 -15.12 -3.95
CA PHE A 138 -5.42 -14.55 -5.11
C PHE A 138 -4.58 -14.70 -6.38
N PRO A 139 -4.43 -15.94 -6.89
CA PRO A 139 -3.61 -16.20 -8.06
C PRO A 139 -4.14 -15.46 -9.29
N GLY A 140 -3.24 -14.80 -10.03
CA GLY A 140 -3.57 -14.02 -11.22
C GLY A 140 -4.01 -12.59 -10.94
N LEU A 141 -4.28 -12.22 -9.67
CA LEU A 141 -4.53 -10.82 -9.31
C LEU A 141 -3.24 -10.03 -9.12
N ARG A 142 -3.27 -8.78 -9.56
CA ARG A 142 -2.19 -7.80 -9.42
C ARG A 142 -2.67 -6.63 -8.57
N PRO A 143 -2.36 -6.65 -7.27
CA PRO A 143 -2.77 -5.59 -6.36
C PRO A 143 -1.98 -4.31 -6.64
N ARG A 144 -2.66 -3.16 -6.64
CA ARG A 144 -2.04 -1.84 -6.71
C ARG A 144 -2.64 -0.94 -5.66
N LEU A 145 -1.82 -0.42 -4.75
CA LEU A 145 -2.30 0.41 -3.66
C LEU A 145 -2.36 1.87 -4.12
N ALA A 146 -3.55 2.47 -4.09
CA ALA A 146 -3.75 3.87 -4.47
C ALA A 146 -3.47 4.79 -3.27
N VAL A 147 -2.48 5.67 -3.40
CA VAL A 147 -2.00 6.56 -2.34
C VAL A 147 -1.95 8.03 -2.80
N LEU A 148 -1.68 8.96 -1.88
CA LEU A 148 -1.61 10.38 -2.18
C LEU A 148 -0.61 10.69 -3.31
N ALA A 149 -1.09 11.38 -4.36
CA ALA A 149 -0.29 11.73 -5.54
C ALA A 149 0.98 12.53 -5.21
N GLY A 150 0.94 13.34 -4.14
CA GLY A 150 2.07 14.16 -3.70
C GLY A 150 3.35 13.38 -3.40
N LEU A 151 3.23 12.10 -2.99
CA LEU A 151 4.39 11.25 -2.69
C LEU A 151 5.23 10.95 -3.94
N PHE A 152 4.62 11.01 -5.13
CA PHE A 152 5.30 10.72 -6.40
C PHE A 152 6.09 11.91 -6.96
N TYR A 153 6.00 13.09 -6.33
CA TYR A 153 6.87 14.23 -6.65
C TYR A 153 8.20 14.21 -5.89
N LEU A 154 8.33 13.36 -4.86
CA LEU A 154 9.55 13.26 -4.08
C LEU A 154 10.58 12.40 -4.84
N PRO A 155 11.75 12.96 -5.21
CA PRO A 155 12.80 12.23 -5.92
C PRO A 155 13.28 11.03 -5.12
N VAL A 156 13.61 9.95 -5.82
CA VAL A 156 14.00 8.62 -5.32
C VAL A 156 12.90 7.90 -4.54
N TYR A 157 12.15 8.61 -3.70
CA TYR A 157 11.00 8.06 -2.97
C TYR A 157 9.88 7.62 -3.92
N ARG A 158 9.61 8.38 -4.99
CA ARG A 158 8.66 7.98 -6.05
C ARG A 158 9.01 6.60 -6.63
N ASP A 159 10.29 6.33 -6.89
CA ASP A 159 10.77 5.10 -7.50
C ASP A 159 10.67 3.95 -6.50
N TYR A 160 11.01 4.23 -5.24
CA TYR A 160 10.83 3.31 -4.13
C TYR A 160 9.37 2.89 -3.97
N ILE A 161 8.42 3.81 -3.86
CA ILE A 161 7.00 3.45 -3.69
C ILE A 161 6.39 2.80 -4.94
N MET A 162 6.82 3.21 -6.15
CA MET A 162 6.41 2.52 -7.39
C MET A 162 6.87 1.06 -7.41
N SER A 163 8.02 0.74 -6.81
CA SER A 163 8.53 -0.63 -6.70
C SER A 163 7.60 -1.57 -5.91
N PHE A 164 6.81 -1.02 -5.01
CA PHE A 164 5.78 -1.71 -4.22
C PHE A 164 4.42 -1.80 -4.92
N GLY A 165 4.29 -1.29 -6.14
CA GLY A 165 3.01 -1.22 -6.85
C GLY A 165 2.08 -0.14 -6.33
N LEU A 166 2.61 0.88 -5.65
CA LEU A 166 1.81 2.05 -5.30
C LEU A 166 1.56 2.89 -6.55
N CYS A 167 0.36 3.44 -6.64
CA CYS A 167 -0.05 4.35 -7.70
C CYS A 167 -0.74 5.59 -7.11
N PRO A 168 -0.74 6.72 -7.82
CA PRO A 168 -1.52 7.89 -7.40
C PRO A 168 -3.01 7.56 -7.35
N VAL A 169 -3.69 8.02 -6.31
CA VAL A 169 -5.16 8.03 -6.21
C VAL A 169 -5.75 9.16 -7.08
N SER A 170 -5.41 9.12 -8.37
CA SER A 170 -5.89 10.06 -9.39
C SER A 170 -6.79 9.32 -10.38
N ARG A 171 -7.80 10.00 -10.92
CA ARG A 171 -8.68 9.41 -11.93
C ARG A 171 -7.88 8.89 -13.13
N GLN A 172 -6.91 9.67 -13.61
CA GLN A 172 -6.04 9.29 -14.72
C GLN A 172 -5.30 7.96 -14.47
N SER A 173 -4.72 7.80 -13.28
CA SER A 173 -4.01 6.57 -12.88
C SER A 173 -4.94 5.37 -12.82
N LEU A 174 -6.09 5.53 -12.16
CA LEU A 174 -7.07 4.46 -12.00
C LEU A 174 -7.68 4.03 -13.34
N ASP A 175 -8.06 4.99 -14.17
CA ASP A 175 -8.62 4.74 -15.50
C ASP A 175 -7.58 3.97 -16.34
N PHE A 176 -6.31 4.40 -16.34
CA PHE A 176 -5.24 3.72 -17.06
C PHE A 176 -5.03 2.28 -16.60
N ILE A 177 -4.97 2.03 -15.29
CA ILE A 177 -4.74 0.69 -14.73
C ILE A 177 -5.91 -0.23 -15.08
N LEU A 178 -7.14 0.24 -14.93
CA LEU A 178 -8.35 -0.56 -15.12
C LEU A 178 -8.72 -0.75 -16.60
N SER A 179 -8.23 0.11 -17.49
CA SER A 179 -8.45 -0.01 -18.94
C SER A 179 -7.43 -0.90 -19.63
N GLN A 180 -6.45 -1.46 -18.91
CA GLN A 180 -5.46 -2.34 -19.53
C GLN A 180 -6.13 -3.59 -20.12
N PRO A 181 -5.68 -4.09 -21.28
CA PRO A 181 -6.20 -5.32 -21.87
C PRO A 181 -6.02 -6.54 -20.95
N GLN A 182 -5.00 -6.51 -20.09
CA GLN A 182 -4.73 -7.56 -19.13
C GLN A 182 -5.66 -7.44 -17.91
N LEU A 183 -6.51 -8.46 -17.74
CA LEU A 183 -7.41 -8.62 -16.61
C LEU A 183 -6.66 -9.00 -15.31
N GLY A 184 -7.39 -9.00 -14.19
CA GLY A 184 -6.86 -9.31 -12.87
C GLY A 184 -6.21 -8.11 -12.17
N GLN A 185 -6.42 -6.88 -12.63
CA GLN A 185 -5.95 -5.69 -11.91
C GLN A 185 -6.83 -5.48 -10.67
N ALA A 186 -6.23 -5.33 -9.49
CA ALA A 186 -6.95 -5.05 -8.26
C ALA A 186 -6.44 -3.74 -7.65
N VAL A 187 -7.13 -2.64 -7.90
CA VAL A 187 -6.81 -1.35 -7.29
C VAL A 187 -7.38 -1.31 -5.88
N VAL A 188 -6.52 -1.15 -4.89
CA VAL A 188 -6.91 -0.99 -3.49
C VAL A 188 -6.94 0.50 -3.17
N ILE A 189 -8.12 1.03 -2.90
CA ILE A 189 -8.35 2.42 -2.52
C ILE A 189 -8.68 2.45 -1.05
N MET A 190 -7.91 3.22 -0.30
CA MET A 190 -8.19 3.41 1.11
C MET A 190 -9.35 4.38 1.27
N VAL A 191 -10.43 3.90 1.86
CA VAL A 191 -11.67 4.63 2.04
C VAL A 191 -11.65 5.24 3.44
N GLY A 192 -11.38 6.54 3.48
CA GLY A 192 -11.44 7.36 4.69
C GLY A 192 -10.72 8.69 4.48
N GLY A 193 -11.22 9.76 5.10
CA GLY A 193 -10.59 11.08 5.00
C GLY A 193 -9.31 11.21 5.85
N ALA A 194 -8.44 12.17 5.54
CA ALA A 194 -7.30 12.55 6.41
C ALA A 194 -7.70 12.89 7.85
N HIS A 195 -8.96 13.34 8.04
CA HIS A 195 -9.55 13.56 9.37
C HIS A 195 -9.79 12.25 10.13
N GLU A 196 -10.24 11.18 9.45
CA GLU A 196 -10.51 9.88 10.06
C GLU A 196 -9.22 9.16 10.50
N ALA A 197 -8.10 9.42 9.80
CA ALA A 197 -6.78 8.90 10.14
C ALA A 197 -6.21 9.45 11.45
N LEU A 198 -6.70 10.61 11.92
CA LEU A 198 -6.27 11.22 13.19
C LEU A 198 -7.05 10.68 14.39
N TYR A 199 -8.20 10.03 14.17
CA TYR A 199 -9.08 9.49 15.21
C TYR A 199 -9.10 7.95 15.26
N SER A 200 -8.20 7.26 14.55
CA SER A 200 -8.13 5.81 14.61
C SER A 200 -7.59 5.35 15.96
N VAL A 201 -8.48 4.88 16.85
CA VAL A 201 -8.15 4.27 18.15
C VAL A 201 -8.25 2.75 18.02
N PRO A 202 -7.32 1.95 18.59
CA PRO A 202 -7.44 0.50 18.61
C PRO A 202 -8.78 0.06 19.22
N GLY A 203 -9.58 -0.71 18.47
CA GLY A 203 -10.85 -1.26 18.94
C GLY A 203 -12.12 -0.57 18.44
N GLU A 204 -12.04 0.57 17.75
CA GLU A 204 -13.22 1.23 17.15
C GLU A 204 -13.06 1.46 15.64
N HIS A 205 -14.02 0.96 14.86
CA HIS A 205 -14.12 1.16 13.42
C HIS A 205 -15.26 2.15 13.12
N CYS A 206 -14.98 3.46 13.16
CA CYS A 206 -15.97 4.48 12.84
C CYS A 206 -15.86 4.91 11.37
N LEU A 207 -16.82 4.49 10.55
CA LEU A 207 -16.94 4.85 9.13
C LEU A 207 -17.94 6.00 8.95
N THR A 208 -17.48 7.20 8.62
CA THR A 208 -18.39 8.31 8.25
C THR A 208 -18.60 8.35 6.73
N LEU A 209 -19.44 7.45 6.20
CA LEU A 209 -19.75 7.37 4.76
C LEU A 209 -20.68 8.48 4.23
N GLN A 210 -21.13 9.43 5.05
CA GLN A 210 -22.23 10.33 4.68
C GLN A 210 -21.90 11.45 3.67
N LYS A 211 -20.62 11.86 3.52
CA LYS A 211 -20.30 13.08 2.73
C LYS A 211 -19.39 12.90 1.50
N ARG A 212 -18.90 11.68 1.20
CA ARG A 212 -17.97 11.46 0.07
C ARG A 212 -18.42 10.32 -0.85
N LYS A 213 -19.51 10.56 -1.60
CA LYS A 213 -20.02 9.63 -2.62
C LYS A 213 -19.12 9.49 -3.86
N GLY A 214 -17.96 10.15 -3.94
CA GLY A 214 -17.10 10.16 -5.14
C GLY A 214 -16.69 8.76 -5.63
N PHE A 215 -16.33 7.86 -4.72
CA PHE A 215 -15.97 6.47 -5.01
C PHE A 215 -17.15 5.66 -5.57
N VAL A 216 -18.35 5.87 -5.03
CA VAL A 216 -19.59 5.19 -5.47
C VAL A 216 -20.15 5.83 -6.76
N ARG A 217 -20.00 7.14 -6.93
CA ARG A 217 -20.50 7.91 -8.09
C ARG A 217 -19.64 7.71 -9.34
N ALA A 218 -18.34 7.46 -9.17
CA ALA A 218 -17.47 7.00 -10.25
C ALA A 218 -17.98 5.67 -10.81
N GLN A 219 -18.30 4.70 -9.93
CA GLN A 219 -18.89 3.42 -10.30
C GLN A 219 -20.20 3.58 -11.09
N GLY A 220 -21.20 4.26 -10.51
CA GLY A 220 -22.55 4.32 -11.09
C GLY A 220 -22.70 5.11 -12.40
N LYS A 221 -21.71 5.89 -12.82
CA LYS A 221 -21.76 6.68 -14.07
C LYS A 221 -20.82 6.20 -15.18
N LEU A 222 -19.74 5.47 -14.87
CA LEU A 222 -18.73 5.07 -15.86
C LEU A 222 -18.54 3.54 -15.97
N TRP A 223 -18.88 2.79 -14.93
CA TRP A 223 -18.39 1.43 -14.74
C TRP A 223 -19.59 0.53 -14.45
N GLY A 224 -20.18 -0.04 -15.52
CA GLY A 224 -21.41 -0.85 -15.48
C GLY A 224 -21.35 -2.12 -14.59
N PRO A 225 -22.26 -3.09 -14.74
CA PRO A 225 -22.53 -4.16 -13.76
C PRO A 225 -21.40 -5.18 -13.49
N ARG A 226 -20.14 -4.94 -13.89
CA ARG A 226 -18.99 -5.86 -13.78
C ARG A 226 -18.04 -5.58 -12.60
N PHE A 227 -18.44 -4.77 -11.63
CA PHE A 227 -17.56 -4.39 -10.51
C PHE A 227 -18.11 -4.89 -9.18
N HIS A 228 -17.39 -5.80 -8.54
CA HIS A 228 -17.71 -6.31 -7.22
C HIS A 228 -16.88 -5.58 -6.16
N LEU A 229 -17.52 -5.19 -5.05
CA LEU A 229 -16.87 -4.68 -3.83
C LEU A 229 -16.90 -5.78 -2.76
N PRO A 230 -15.85 -6.60 -2.63
CA PRO A 230 -15.68 -7.42 -1.46
C PRO A 230 -15.21 -6.53 -0.31
N HIS A 231 -15.90 -6.57 0.83
CA HIS A 231 -15.39 -6.03 2.08
C HIS A 231 -14.28 -6.96 2.60
N LEU A 232 -13.02 -6.53 2.49
CA LEU A 232 -11.90 -7.19 3.17
C LEU A 232 -11.75 -6.61 4.57
N HIS A 233 -12.12 -7.39 5.58
CA HIS A 233 -11.78 -7.09 6.97
C HIS A 233 -10.29 -7.35 7.18
N LEU A 234 -9.53 -6.28 7.40
CA LEU A 234 -8.12 -6.35 7.78
C LEU A 234 -8.04 -6.13 9.29
N GLY A 235 -7.85 -7.22 10.03
CA GLY A 235 -7.58 -7.14 11.47
C GLY A 235 -6.15 -6.65 11.70
N LEU A 236 -6.03 -5.60 12.52
CA LEU A 236 -4.81 -5.25 13.25
C LEU A 236 -4.77 -6.06 14.55
#